data_AF-A0A392PL95-F1
#
_entry.id   AF-A0A392PL95-F1
#
_cell.length_a   1.000
_cell.length_b   1.000
_cell.length_c   1.000
_cell.angle_alpha   90.00
_cell.angle_beta   90.00
_cell.angle_gamma   90.00
#
_symmetry.space_group_name_H-M   'P 1'
#
loop_
_entity.id
_entity.type
_entity.pdbx_description
1 polymer ?
#
loop_
_entity_poly.entity_id
_entity_poly.type
_entity_poly.pdbx_seq_one_letter_code
_entity_poly.pdbx_strand_id
1 'polypeptide(L)' 'MVDLPVSGKKFTWFSADGRSMSRSDRFLLSDGIIDNWKATGQWVGDRDISDHCP' A
#
# COMPACT_ATOMS: atom_id res chain seq x y z
N MET A 1 1.89 -8.90 -13.60
CA MET A 1 2.28 -8.27 -12.32
C MET A 1 1.16 -8.53 -11.31
N VAL A 2 1.50 -8.69 -10.04
CA VAL A 2 0.62 -9.13 -8.95
C VAL A 2 0.57 -8.03 -7.88
N ASP A 3 -0.63 -7.71 -7.43
CA ASP A 3 -0.91 -6.82 -6.30
C ASP A 3 -1.02 -7.67 -5.04
N LEU A 4 0.04 -7.69 -4.22
CA LEU A 4 0.09 -8.54 -3.02
C LEU A 4 -0.88 -8.02 -1.93
N PRO A 5 -1.35 -8.90 -1.02
CA PRO A 5 -2.20 -8.51 0.10
C PRO A 5 -1.59 -7.38 0.94
N VAL A 6 -2.42 -6.48 1.45
CA VAL A 6 -1.98 -5.39 2.34
C VAL A 6 -2.20 -5.73 3.80
N SER A 7 -1.22 -5.36 4.62
CA SER A 7 -1.28 -5.35 6.09
C SER A 7 -0.99 -3.96 6.64
N GLY A 8 -1.33 -3.72 7.91
CA GLY A 8 -1.22 -2.39 8.51
C GLY A 8 -2.48 -1.55 8.27
N LYS A 9 -2.34 -0.33 7.75
CA LYS A 9 -3.51 0.51 7.42
C LYS A 9 -4.21 0.04 6.15
N LYS A 10 -5.51 0.33 6.07
CA LYS A 10 -6.37 -0.06 4.94
C LYS A 10 -6.25 0.87 3.72
N PHE A 11 -5.91 2.14 3.95
CA PHE A 11 -5.88 3.19 2.93
C PHE A 11 -4.50 3.84 2.90
N THR A 12 -4.08 4.25 1.70
CA THR A 12 -2.80 4.93 1.47
C THR A 12 -2.97 6.40 1.18
N TRP A 13 -4.20 6.87 0.96
CA TRP A 13 -4.52 8.27 0.69
C TRP A 13 -5.82 8.68 1.36
N PHE A 14 -5.88 9.93 1.80
CA PHE A 14 -7.03 10.56 2.47
C PHE A 14 -7.32 11.92 1.82
N SER A 15 -8.59 12.26 1.59
CA SER A 15 -8.95 13.61 1.17
C SER A 15 -8.59 14.63 2.25
N ALA A 16 -8.41 15.90 1.85
CA ALA A 16 -8.09 16.98 2.79
C ALA A 16 -9.12 17.15 3.92
N ASP A 17 -10.39 16.80 3.67
CA ASP A 17 -11.46 16.81 4.68
C ASP A 17 -11.63 15.47 5.43
N GLY A 18 -10.82 14.46 5.10
CA GLY A 18 -10.82 13.13 5.71
C GLY A 18 -12.04 12.27 5.42
N ARG A 19 -12.98 12.73 4.58
CA ARG A 19 -14.23 12.00 4.30
C ARG A 19 -14.10 10.91 3.25
N SER A 20 -13.13 11.06 2.35
CA SER A 20 -12.83 10.09 1.30
C SER A 20 -11.45 9.49 1.52
N MET A 21 -11.33 8.20 1.25
CA MET A 21 -10.08 7.46 1.42
C MET A 21 -9.96 6.42 0.31
N SER A 22 -8.75 6.18 -0.16
CA SER A 22 -8.50 5.14 -1.17
C SER A 22 -7.15 4.46 -0.94
N ARG A 23 -6.97 3.32 -1.60
CA ARG A 23 -5.69 2.62 -1.70
C ARG A 23 -5.19 2.75 -3.14
N SER A 24 -4.68 3.92 -3.46
CA SER A 24 -4.18 4.24 -4.80
C SER A 24 -2.71 3.86 -4.95
N ASP A 25 -1.93 3.95 -3.86
CA ASP A 25 -0.51 3.61 -3.85
C ASP A 25 -0.34 2.11 -3.69
N ARG A 26 0.33 1.48 -4.66
CA ARG A 26 0.49 0.04 -4.74
C ARG A 26 1.80 -0.30 -5.43
N PHE A 27 2.46 -1.35 -4.95
CA PHE A 27 3.55 -2.01 -5.64
C PHE A 27 3.02 -3.23 -6.37
N LEU A 28 3.20 -3.26 -7.69
CA LEU A 28 2.87 -4.41 -8.52
C LEU A 28 4.15 -5.18 -8.83
N LEU A 29 4.24 -6.43 -8.38
CA LEU A 29 5.45 -7.24 -8.49
C LEU A 29 5.31 -8.26 -9.63
N SER A 30 6.42 -8.61 -10.29
CA SER A 30 6.44 -9.78 -11.15
C SER A 30 6.55 -11.05 -10.31
N ASP A 31 6.10 -12.19 -10.87
CA ASP A 31 6.22 -13.49 -10.20
C ASP A 31 7.68 -13.80 -9.85
N GLY A 32 8.63 -13.44 -10.72
CA GLY A 32 10.05 -13.61 -10.44
C GLY A 32 10.56 -12.83 -9.22
N ILE A 33 10.06 -11.61 -8.96
CA ILE A 33 10.42 -10.87 -7.74
C ILE A 33 9.79 -11.54 -6.51
N ILE A 34 8.52 -11.97 -6.62
CA ILE A 34 7.81 -12.67 -5.55
C ILE A 34 8.55 -13.95 -5.17
N ASP A 35 8.95 -14.74 -6.17
CA ASP A 35 9.63 -16.01 -5.97
C ASP A 35 11.05 -15.83 -5.43
N ASN A 36 11.79 -14.83 -5.92
CA ASN A 36 13.17 -14.58 -5.49
C ASN A 36 13.24 -13.99 -4.07
N TRP A 37 12.34 -13.07 -3.73
CA TRP A 37 12.36 -12.35 -2.45
C TRP A 37 11.37 -12.88 -1.42
N LYS A 38 10.56 -13.89 -1.79
CA LYS A 38 9.48 -14.44 -0.97
C LYS A 38 8.54 -13.34 -0.45
N ALA A 39 8.24 -12.38 -1.31
CA ALA A 39 7.37 -11.26 -0.96
C ALA A 39 5.94 -11.77 -0.73
N THR A 40 5.38 -11.49 0.45
CA THR A 40 4.07 -12.01 0.86
C THR A 40 2.99 -10.93 0.94
N GLY A 41 3.38 -9.66 0.97
CA GLY A 41 2.46 -8.56 1.19
C GLY A 41 3.09 -7.19 1.05
N GLN A 42 2.23 -6.19 1.11
CA GLN A 42 2.58 -4.77 1.19
C GLN A 42 2.22 -4.27 2.60
N TRP A 43 3.10 -3.52 3.23
CA TRP A 43 2.83 -2.90 4.53
C TRP A 43 2.48 -1.43 4.33
N VAL A 44 1.38 -0.99 4.91
CA VAL A 44 1.01 0.43 4.97
C VAL A 44 1.18 0.92 6.41
N GLY A 45 2.11 1.85 6.58
CA GLY A 45 2.48 2.47 7.84
C GLY A 45 1.54 3.58 8.30
N ASP A 46 1.93 4.23 9.39
CA ASP A 46 1.19 5.37 9.93
C ASP A 46 1.38 6.62 9.06
N ARG A 47 0.29 7.35 8.88
CA ARG A 47 0.31 8.66 8.23
C ARG A 47 0.89 9.70 9.18
N ASP A 48 1.72 10.58 8.65
CA ASP A 48 2.27 11.73 9.36
C ASP A 48 1.80 13.05 8.70
N ILE A 49 2.70 13.82 8.10
CA ILE A 49 2.40 15.14 7.54
C ILE A 49 1.69 15.12 6.17
N SER A 50 1.81 14.02 5.43
CA SER A 50 1.23 13.88 4.08
C SER A 50 -0.23 13.44 4.13
N ASP A 51 -0.96 13.65 3.05
CA ASP A 51 -2.24 12.99 2.78
C ASP A 51 -2.06 11.50 2.40
N HIS A 52 -0.82 11.07 2.16
CA HIS A 52 -0.46 9.68 1.91
C HIS A 52 0.14 8.94 3.12
N CYS A 53 -0.13 7.63 3.22
CA CYS A 53 0.54 6.71 4.13
C CYS A 53 1.71 6.00 3.43
N PRO A 54 2.89 5.91 4.06
CA PRO A 54 4.03 5.14 3.54
C PRO A 54 3.82 3.63 3.60
#